data_AF-A0A2V7YJ77-F1
#
_entry.id   AF-A0A2V7YJ77-F1
#
_cell.length_a   1.000
_cell.length_b   1.000
_cell.length_c   1.000
_cell.angle_alpha   90.00
_cell.angle_beta   90.00
_cell.angle_gamma   90.00
#
_symmetry.space_group_name_H-M   'P 1'
#
loop_
_entity.id
_entity.type
_entity.pdbx_description
1 polymer ?
#
loop_
_entity_poly.entity_id
_entity_poly.type
_entity_poly.pdbx_seq_one_letter_code
_entity_poly.pdbx_strand_id
1 'polypeptide(L)'
;MERGVVQTRWRGRLERINVHGKSIWIDGLHNAHAAAAVAPFIDKNVASPRLLVFGIMRDKDIEAVARILFSRFDRVIMTEPYPPRSANAEELAAVALRMNVESAAEPQPARAFELAMRSPQRSVFIGGSLYLAGAAIEYFDAQRKRSNKKQK
;
A
#
# COMPACT_ATOMS: atom_id res chain seq x y z
N MET A 1 -32.70 20.41 -6.10
CA MET A 1 -31.89 20.24 -4.87
C MET A 1 -30.66 19.42 -5.22
N GLU A 2 -29.59 20.04 -5.74
CA GLU A 2 -28.39 19.29 -6.18
C GLU A 2 -27.13 19.96 -5.62
N ARG A 3 -26.98 19.90 -4.30
CA ARG A 3 -25.72 20.21 -3.61
C ARG A 3 -25.39 19.02 -2.73
N GLY A 4 -24.56 18.09 -3.21
CA GLY A 4 -24.28 16.89 -2.42
C GLY A 4 -23.23 15.89 -2.89
N VAL A 5 -22.37 16.17 -3.88
CA VAL A 5 -21.36 15.18 -4.34
C VAL A 5 -19.97 15.76 -4.61
N VAL A 6 -19.52 16.75 -3.83
CA VAL A 6 -18.20 17.39 -4.10
C VAL A 6 -17.14 17.11 -3.03
N GLN A 7 -17.44 16.39 -1.94
CA GLN A 7 -16.41 16.15 -0.90
C GLN A 7 -16.41 14.76 -0.24
N THR A 8 -16.91 13.71 -0.90
CA THR A 8 -16.72 12.35 -0.38
C THR A 8 -15.30 11.88 -0.72
N ARG A 9 -14.30 12.34 0.03
CA ARG A 9 -12.99 11.65 0.09
C ARG A 9 -13.25 10.31 0.79
N TRP A 10 -13.40 9.25 -0.01
CA TRP A 10 -13.54 7.91 0.54
C TRP A 10 -12.20 7.50 1.13
N ARG A 11 -12.09 7.56 2.47
CA ARG A 11 -10.86 7.18 3.15
C ARG A 11 -10.46 5.77 2.73
N GLY A 12 -9.21 5.58 2.33
CA GLY A 12 -8.69 4.28 1.88
C GLY A 12 -9.07 3.83 0.47
N ARG A 13 -9.54 4.73 -0.40
CA ARG A 13 -9.64 4.52 -1.85
C ARG A 13 -8.79 5.56 -2.57
N LEU A 14 -7.66 5.13 -3.12
CA LEU A 14 -6.65 6.01 -3.73
C LEU A 14 -6.32 7.26 -2.89
N GLU A 15 -6.30 7.12 -1.57
CA GLU A 15 -6.03 8.23 -0.67
C GLU A 15 -4.55 8.60 -0.74
N ARG A 16 -4.27 9.89 -1.01
CA ARG A 16 -2.91 10.42 -1.05
C ARG A 16 -2.57 11.20 0.22
N ILE A 17 -1.49 10.81 0.86
CA ILE A 17 -0.92 11.47 2.03
C ILE A 17 0.53 11.86 1.71
N ASN A 18 0.93 13.10 1.99
CA ASN A 18 2.33 13.52 1.89
C ASN A 18 2.96 13.52 3.28
N VAL A 19 4.08 12.81 3.44
CA VAL A 19 4.81 12.68 4.69
C VAL A 19 6.31 12.86 4.41
N HIS A 20 6.93 13.88 4.99
CA HIS A 20 8.37 14.18 4.80
C HIS A 20 8.83 14.19 3.34
N GLY A 21 8.02 14.75 2.43
CA GLY A 21 8.33 14.82 0.99
C GLY A 21 8.13 13.51 0.22
N LYS A 22 7.64 12.44 0.87
CA LYS A 22 7.18 11.21 0.20
C LYS A 22 5.68 11.26 -0.06
N SER A 23 5.26 10.78 -1.23
CA SER A 23 3.85 10.57 -1.58
C SER A 23 3.43 9.15 -1.23
N ILE A 24 2.50 9.02 -0.29
CA ILE A 24 1.93 7.75 0.16
C ILE A 24 0.53 7.63 -0.44
N TRP A 25 0.31 6.57 -1.21
CA TRP A 25 -0.96 6.22 -1.81
C TRP A 25 -1.54 4.99 -1.10
N ILE A 26 -2.82 5.03 -0.75
CA ILE A 26 -3.46 3.98 0.04
C ILE A 26 -4.73 3.51 -0.68
N ASP A 27 -4.82 2.20 -0.92
CA ASP A 27 -6.00 1.58 -1.51
C ASP A 27 -6.34 0.21 -0.90
N GLY A 28 -7.64 -0.06 -0.76
CA GLY A 28 -8.17 -1.30 -0.20
C GLY A 28 -8.37 -2.47 -1.17
N LEU A 29 -7.81 -2.41 -2.39
CA LEU A 29 -7.85 -3.52 -3.36
C LEU A 29 -7.44 -4.83 -2.70
N HIS A 30 -8.09 -5.93 -3.04
CA HIS A 30 -7.77 -7.26 -2.49
C HIS A 30 -8.19 -8.41 -3.43
N ASN A 31 -8.46 -8.10 -4.70
CA ASN A 31 -8.83 -9.08 -5.72
C ASN A 31 -8.34 -8.59 -7.10
N ALA A 32 -8.29 -9.49 -8.07
CA ALA A 32 -7.76 -9.21 -9.40
C ALA A 32 -8.52 -8.11 -10.14
N HIS A 33 -9.86 -8.05 -10.00
CA HIS A 33 -10.67 -7.02 -10.64
C HIS A 33 -10.34 -5.61 -10.09
N ALA A 34 -10.23 -5.47 -8.78
CA ALA A 34 -9.83 -4.22 -8.13
C ALA A 34 -8.38 -3.85 -8.45
N ALA A 35 -7.47 -4.84 -8.50
CA ALA A 35 -6.09 -4.63 -8.93
C ALA A 35 -6.01 -4.11 -10.37
N ALA A 36 -6.78 -4.69 -11.29
CA ALA A 36 -6.84 -4.27 -12.68
C ALA A 36 -7.43 -2.85 -12.82
N ALA A 37 -8.46 -2.52 -12.04
CA ALA A 37 -9.06 -1.20 -12.04
C ALA A 37 -8.09 -0.11 -11.54
N VAL A 38 -7.21 -0.43 -10.59
CA VAL A 38 -6.24 0.54 -10.04
C VAL A 38 -4.93 0.62 -10.83
N ALA A 39 -4.58 -0.40 -11.60
CA ALA A 39 -3.32 -0.48 -12.33
C ALA A 39 -3.07 0.75 -13.24
N PRO A 40 -4.01 1.22 -14.08
CA PRO A 40 -3.82 2.43 -14.89
C PRO A 40 -3.57 3.69 -14.05
N PHE A 41 -4.19 3.75 -12.86
CA PHE A 41 -3.97 4.85 -11.93
C PHE A 41 -2.55 4.83 -11.39
N ILE A 42 -2.06 3.65 -10.98
CA ILE A 42 -0.69 3.47 -10.50
C ILE A 42 0.28 3.93 -11.59
N ASP A 43 0.14 3.39 -12.80
CA ASP A 43 1.02 3.65 -13.94
C ASP A 43 1.14 5.15 -14.24
N LYS A 44 0.02 5.89 -14.16
CA LYS A 44 -0.05 7.34 -14.46
C LYS A 44 0.35 8.26 -13.30
N ASN A 45 0.07 7.91 -12.05
CA ASN A 45 0.08 8.87 -10.93
C ASN A 45 1.11 8.58 -9.83
N VAL A 46 1.56 7.34 -9.70
CA VAL A 46 2.58 6.97 -8.72
C VAL A 46 3.92 7.10 -9.45
N ALA A 47 4.84 7.97 -9.02
CA ALA A 47 6.08 8.21 -9.77
C ALA A 47 7.14 7.14 -9.47
N SER A 48 7.82 6.61 -10.50
CA SER A 48 8.99 5.73 -10.31
C SER A 48 10.24 6.53 -9.89
N PRO A 49 11.17 5.95 -9.11
CA PRO A 49 11.07 4.62 -8.50
C PRO A 49 10.05 4.59 -7.36
N ARG A 50 9.22 3.55 -7.33
CA ARG A 50 8.07 3.38 -6.44
C ARG A 50 8.13 2.06 -5.67
N LEU A 51 7.68 2.12 -4.43
CA LEU A 51 7.65 0.98 -3.51
C LEU A 51 6.20 0.58 -3.23
N LEU A 52 5.93 -0.72 -3.17
CA LEU A 52 4.65 -1.27 -2.71
C LEU A 52 4.80 -1.83 -1.29
N VAL A 53 3.89 -1.48 -0.39
CA VAL A 53 3.64 -2.25 0.84
C VAL A 53 2.36 -3.04 0.61
N PHE A 54 2.46 -4.37 0.61
CA PHE A 54 1.35 -5.25 0.25
C PHE A 54 1.05 -6.26 1.33
N GLY A 55 -0.23 -6.50 1.57
CA GLY A 55 -0.69 -7.56 2.45
C GLY A 55 -2.12 -7.94 2.10
N ILE A 56 -2.37 -9.23 1.94
CA ILE A 56 -3.64 -9.78 1.46
C ILE A 56 -4.08 -10.96 2.33
N MET A 57 -5.37 -11.27 2.33
CA MET A 57 -5.91 -12.44 3.04
C MET A 57 -5.59 -13.74 2.28
N ARG A 58 -5.36 -14.84 3.00
CA ARG A 58 -4.96 -16.13 2.43
C ARG A 58 -6.02 -16.81 1.56
N ASP A 59 -7.28 -16.41 1.71
CA ASP A 59 -8.43 -16.92 0.95
C ASP A 59 -8.60 -16.22 -0.42
N LYS A 60 -7.70 -15.29 -0.78
CA LYS A 60 -7.76 -14.56 -2.05
C LYS A 60 -6.86 -15.19 -3.11
N ASP A 61 -7.15 -14.85 -4.36
CA ASP A 61 -6.30 -15.21 -5.50
C ASP A 61 -5.06 -14.31 -5.54
N ILE A 62 -4.05 -14.70 -4.76
CA ILE A 62 -2.77 -14.00 -4.61
C ILE A 62 -2.05 -13.88 -5.94
N GLU A 63 -1.96 -14.97 -6.70
CA GLU A 63 -1.22 -15.03 -7.97
C GLU A 63 -1.86 -14.13 -9.03
N ALA A 64 -3.20 -14.07 -9.10
CA ALA A 64 -3.87 -13.13 -10.01
C ALA A 64 -3.62 -11.67 -9.64
N VAL A 65 -3.62 -11.33 -8.34
CA VAL A 65 -3.31 -9.95 -7.89
C VAL A 65 -1.84 -9.61 -8.12
N ALA A 66 -0.92 -10.53 -7.79
CA ALA A 66 0.51 -10.37 -7.94
C ALA A 66 0.91 -10.09 -9.39
N ARG A 67 0.40 -10.88 -10.35
CA ARG A 67 0.63 -10.70 -11.79
C ARG A 67 0.22 -9.32 -12.31
N ILE A 68 -0.77 -8.69 -11.69
CA ILE A 68 -1.21 -7.35 -12.05
C ILE A 68 -0.33 -6.29 -11.37
N LEU A 69 0.02 -6.47 -10.10
CA LEU A 69 0.64 -5.38 -9.33
C LEU A 69 2.16 -5.41 -9.30
N PHE A 70 2.78 -6.54 -9.00
CA PHE A 70 4.16 -6.55 -8.49
C PHE A 70 5.17 -5.99 -9.49
N SER A 71 5.04 -6.31 -10.77
CA SER A 71 5.94 -5.82 -11.84
C SER A 71 5.85 -4.32 -12.11
N ARG A 72 4.89 -3.61 -11.51
CA ARG A 72 4.76 -2.14 -11.61
C ARG A 72 5.59 -1.39 -10.57
N PHE A 73 6.17 -2.12 -9.61
CA PHE A 73 6.94 -1.56 -8.52
C PHE A 73 8.39 -2.00 -8.60
N ASP A 74 9.30 -1.08 -8.26
CA ASP A 74 10.73 -1.36 -8.22
C ASP A 74 11.09 -2.22 -7.01
N ARG A 75 10.29 -2.10 -5.94
CA ARG A 75 10.44 -2.89 -4.71
C ARG A 75 9.10 -3.14 -4.05
N VAL A 76 8.95 -4.31 -3.44
CA VAL A 76 7.77 -4.67 -2.64
C VAL A 76 8.16 -5.05 -1.21
N ILE A 77 7.33 -4.68 -0.23
CA ILE A 77 7.41 -5.11 1.15
C ILE A 77 6.12 -5.84 1.48
N MET A 78 6.22 -7.11 1.83
CA MET A 78 5.08 -7.95 2.18
C MET A 78 4.83 -7.89 3.69
N THR A 79 3.57 -7.80 4.09
CA THR A 79 3.15 -7.68 5.49
C THR A 79 1.84 -8.41 5.75
N GLU A 80 1.49 -8.59 7.02
CA GLU A 80 0.33 -9.37 7.43
C GLU A 80 -0.73 -8.45 8.06
N PRO A 81 -1.77 -8.06 7.30
CA PRO A 81 -2.69 -7.02 7.76
C PRO A 81 -3.66 -7.48 8.85
N TYR A 82 -3.94 -8.79 8.94
CA TYR A 82 -4.88 -9.36 9.90
C TYR A 82 -4.61 -10.87 10.16
N PRO A 83 -3.58 -11.24 10.95
CA PRO A 83 -3.33 -12.64 11.34
C PRO A 83 -4.49 -13.22 12.18
N PRO A 84 -4.78 -14.53 12.09
CA PRO A 84 -4.12 -15.57 11.28
C PRO A 84 -4.71 -15.71 9.86
N ARG A 85 -5.58 -14.79 9.43
CA ARG A 85 -6.25 -14.85 8.12
C ARG A 85 -5.41 -14.26 6.99
N SER A 86 -4.29 -13.62 7.31
CA SER A 86 -3.36 -13.07 6.32
C SER A 86 -2.62 -14.18 5.60
N ALA A 87 -2.28 -13.95 4.34
CA ALA A 87 -1.23 -14.72 3.69
C ALA A 87 0.11 -14.41 4.39
N ASN A 88 0.98 -15.42 4.48
CA ASN A 88 2.27 -15.27 5.13
C ASN A 88 3.17 -14.30 4.34
N ALA A 89 3.84 -13.38 5.05
CA ALA A 89 4.65 -12.36 4.38
C ALA A 89 5.85 -12.93 3.60
N GLU A 90 6.49 -14.00 4.10
CA GLU A 90 7.62 -14.64 3.42
C GLU A 90 7.18 -15.38 2.16
N GLU A 91 6.06 -16.09 2.22
CA GLU A 91 5.47 -16.74 1.04
C GLU A 91 5.13 -15.73 -0.06
N LEU A 92 4.52 -14.60 0.32
CA LEU A 92 4.23 -13.50 -0.61
C LEU A 92 5.53 -12.91 -1.21
N ALA A 93 6.58 -12.76 -0.40
CA ALA A 93 7.86 -12.23 -0.88
C ALA A 93 8.48 -13.19 -1.90
N ALA A 94 8.39 -14.50 -1.67
CA ALA A 94 8.83 -15.51 -2.64
C ALA A 94 8.07 -15.42 -3.97
N VAL A 95 6.76 -15.10 -3.97
CA VAL A 95 5.99 -14.84 -5.21
C VAL A 95 6.60 -13.67 -5.99
N ALA A 96 6.92 -12.56 -5.32
CA ALA A 96 7.54 -11.40 -5.96
C ALA A 96 8.94 -11.69 -6.50
N LEU A 97 9.75 -12.47 -5.79
CA LEU A 97 11.08 -12.91 -6.26
C LEU A 97 10.97 -13.74 -7.54
N ARG A 98 10.00 -14.66 -7.63
CA ARG A 98 9.76 -15.44 -8.86
C ARG A 98 9.39 -14.57 -10.07
N MET A 99 8.90 -13.36 -9.82
CA MET A 99 8.58 -12.36 -10.83
C MET A 99 9.73 -11.37 -11.11
N ASN A 100 10.93 -11.61 -10.59
CA ASN A 100 12.10 -10.74 -10.68
C ASN A 100 11.89 -9.33 -10.08
N VAL A 101 11.11 -9.23 -8.99
CA VAL A 101 10.88 -7.97 -8.27
C VAL A 101 11.61 -8.01 -6.92
N GLU A 102 12.38 -6.96 -6.59
CA GLU A 102 13.03 -6.84 -5.28
C GLU A 102 11.96 -6.91 -4.18
N SER A 103 12.12 -7.81 -3.22
CA SER A 103 11.13 -8.00 -2.18
C SER A 103 11.75 -8.13 -0.79
N ALA A 104 10.94 -7.82 0.23
CA ALA A 104 11.23 -8.06 1.64
C ALA A 104 9.95 -8.49 2.35
N ALA A 105 10.09 -9.26 3.43
CA ALA A 105 8.99 -9.62 4.32
C ALA A 105 9.13 -8.89 5.67
N GLU A 106 8.06 -8.28 6.14
CA GLU A 106 7.94 -7.71 7.48
C GLU A 106 6.49 -7.93 7.96
N PRO A 107 6.24 -8.96 8.78
CA PRO A 107 4.88 -9.34 9.18
C PRO A 107 4.10 -8.22 9.88
N GLN A 108 4.77 -7.28 10.56
CA GLN A 108 4.10 -6.21 11.30
C GLN A 108 3.85 -4.98 10.41
N PRO A 109 2.58 -4.59 10.12
CA PRO A 109 2.30 -3.48 9.22
C PRO A 109 2.97 -2.16 9.61
N ALA A 110 3.01 -1.84 10.90
CA ALA A 110 3.67 -0.62 11.40
C ALA A 110 5.17 -0.59 11.05
N ARG A 111 5.88 -1.72 11.18
CA ARG A 111 7.29 -1.83 10.81
C ARG A 111 7.47 -1.79 9.29
N ALA A 112 6.57 -2.41 8.53
CA ALA A 112 6.59 -2.32 7.06
C ALA A 112 6.43 -0.85 6.59
N PHE A 113 5.58 -0.06 7.25
CA PHE A 113 5.44 1.37 6.98
C PHE A 113 6.71 2.15 7.35
N GLU A 114 7.36 1.82 8.46
CA GLU A 114 8.64 2.42 8.85
C GLU A 114 9.75 2.13 7.82
N LEU A 115 9.84 0.89 7.35
CA LEU A 115 10.78 0.49 6.30
C LEU A 115 10.49 1.25 4.99
N ALA A 116 9.22 1.36 4.60
CA ALA A 116 8.81 2.15 3.44
C ALA A 116 9.20 3.63 3.58
N MET A 117 9.08 4.21 4.77
CA MET A 117 9.51 5.58 5.03
C MET A 117 11.03 5.78 4.99
N ARG A 118 11.81 4.77 5.41
CA ARG A 118 13.29 4.79 5.36
C ARG A 118 13.86 4.45 3.99
N SER A 119 13.05 3.87 3.09
CA SER A 119 13.47 3.52 1.73
C SER A 119 13.91 4.75 0.90
N PRO A 120 14.69 4.60 -0.18
CA PRO A 120 15.00 5.72 -1.08
C PRO A 120 13.77 6.19 -1.88
N GLN A 121 12.80 5.32 -2.17
CA GLN A 121 11.63 5.59 -3.00
C GLN A 121 10.78 6.73 -2.42
N ARG A 122 10.47 7.72 -3.27
CA ARG A 122 9.65 8.88 -2.90
C ARG A 122 8.15 8.61 -3.05
N SER A 123 7.79 7.60 -3.84
CA SER A 123 6.41 7.16 -4.03
C SER A 123 6.22 5.80 -3.37
N VAL A 124 5.27 5.72 -2.43
CA VAL A 124 4.87 4.48 -1.76
C VAL A 124 3.41 4.23 -2.07
N PHE A 125 3.08 3.01 -2.46
CA PHE A 125 1.70 2.54 -2.56
C PHE A 125 1.45 1.47 -1.51
N ILE A 126 0.29 1.51 -0.86
CA ILE A 126 -0.09 0.58 0.19
C ILE A 126 -1.43 -0.04 -0.20
N GLY A 127 -1.49 -1.37 -0.30
CA GLY A 127 -2.74 -2.05 -0.63
C GLY A 127 -2.71 -3.57 -0.47
N GLY A 128 -3.75 -4.24 -0.96
CA GLY A 128 -3.95 -5.69 -0.78
C GLY A 128 -5.02 -6.04 0.26
N SER A 129 -5.43 -5.09 1.10
CA SER A 129 -6.43 -5.31 2.15
C SER A 129 -7.04 -4.01 2.67
N LEU A 130 -8.33 -4.04 3.00
CA LEU A 130 -8.99 -2.95 3.72
C LEU A 130 -8.42 -2.76 5.13
N TYR A 131 -7.99 -3.84 5.79
CA TYR A 131 -7.33 -3.76 7.09
C TYR A 131 -5.99 -3.03 6.98
N LEU A 132 -5.20 -3.31 5.94
CA LEU A 132 -3.94 -2.63 5.71
C LEU A 132 -4.14 -1.14 5.41
N ALA A 133 -5.13 -0.84 4.57
CA ALA A 133 -5.49 0.55 4.24
C ALA A 133 -5.89 1.33 5.49
N GLY A 134 -6.73 0.74 6.36
CA GLY A 134 -7.12 1.34 7.63
C GLY A 134 -5.92 1.61 8.56
N ALA A 135 -5.06 0.60 8.74
CA ALA A 135 -3.85 0.72 9.56
C ALA A 135 -2.88 1.80 9.03
N ALA A 136 -2.73 1.90 7.71
CA ALA A 136 -1.89 2.91 7.08
C ALA A 136 -2.43 4.33 7.33
N ILE A 137 -3.74 4.55 7.17
CA ILE A 137 -4.36 5.86 7.41
C ILE A 137 -4.13 6.30 8.85
N GLU A 138 -4.39 5.41 9.82
CA GLU A 138 -4.18 5.69 11.23
C GLU A 138 -2.70 6.03 11.54
N TYR A 139 -1.78 5.21 11.03
CA TYR A 139 -0.35 5.40 11.20
C TYR A 139 0.13 6.76 10.66
N PHE A 140 -0.19 7.09 9.40
CA PHE A 140 0.30 8.30 8.77
C PHE A 140 -0.41 9.57 9.24
N ASP A 141 -1.67 9.50 9.66
CA ASP A 141 -2.34 10.61 10.33
C ASP A 141 -1.67 10.95 11.67
N ALA A 142 -1.29 9.95 12.45
CA ALA A 142 -0.57 10.15 13.70
C ALA A 142 0.79 10.82 13.47
N GLN A 143 1.52 10.40 12.43
CA GLN A 143 2.81 11.01 12.05
C GLN A 143 2.63 12.48 11.63
N ARG A 144 1.64 12.79 10.78
CA ARG A 144 1.35 14.18 10.37
C ARG A 144 1.04 15.10 11.55
N LYS A 145 0.24 14.63 12.50
CA LYS A 145 -0.08 15.39 13.72
C LYS A 145 1.17 15.67 14.57
N ARG A 146 2.10 14.71 14.64
CA ARG A 146 3.39 14.86 15.36
C ARG A 146 4.31 15.86 14.65
N SER A 147 4.42 15.81 13.33
CA SER A 147 5.24 16.76 12.55
C SER A 147 4.74 18.20 12.72
N ASN A 148 3.43 18.43 12.67
CA ASN A 148 2.84 19.76 12.83
C ASN A 148 3.00 20.33 14.25
N LYS A 149 3.09 19.47 15.29
CA LYS A 149 3.36 19.91 16.66
C LYS A 149 4.81 20.29 16.92
N LYS A 150 5.78 19.75 16.15
CA LYS A 150 7.21 20.07 16.31
C LYS A 150 7.62 21.37 15.57
N GLN A 151 6.75 21.92 14.74
CA GLN A 151 6.95 23.19 14.00
C GLN A 151 6.27 24.40 14.66
N LYS A 152 5.61 24.20 15.80
CA LYS A 152 5.07 25.27 16.66
C LYS A 152 5.90 25.35 17.93
#